data_AF-A0A1R3UZ22-F1
#
_entry.id   AF-A0A1R3UZ22-F1
#
_cell.length_a   1.000
_cell.length_b   1.000
_cell.length_c   1.000
_cell.angle_alpha   90.00
_cell.angle_beta   90.00
_cell.angle_gamma   90.00
#
_symmetry.space_group_name_H-M   'P 1'
#
loop_
_entity.id
_entity.type
_entity.pdbx_description
1 polymer ?
#
loop_
_entity_poly.entity_id
_entity_poly.type
_entity_poly.pdbx_seq_one_letter_code
_entity_poly.pdbx_strand_id
1 'polypeptide(L)'
;GCSWGWMAYDPQLNLVYYGSGNPSTWNPSQRPGDNRWSMTIFARNPDNGMAKWVYQMTPHDQWDYDGVNEMILTDQSINGRERKLLTHFDRNGLGYTLDRENG
;
A
#
# COMPACT_ATOMS: atom_id res chain seq x y z
N GLY A 1 8.70 -6.59 2.27
CA GLY A 1 8.45 -7.76 3.12
C GLY A 1 7.44 -8.69 2.49
N CYS A 2 6.96 -9.66 3.26
CA CYS A 2 5.92 -10.59 2.87
C CYS A 2 4.54 -9.89 2.81
N SER A 3 3.60 -10.40 2.02
CA SER A 3 2.23 -9.89 1.92
C SER A 3 1.27 -10.92 2.48
N TRP A 4 1.02 -10.82 3.78
CA TRP A 4 0.21 -11.78 4.56
C TRP A 4 -1.15 -11.23 5.01
N GLY A 5 -1.43 -9.95 4.70
CA GLY A 5 -2.70 -9.32 5.01
C GLY A 5 -3.74 -9.51 3.91
N TRP A 6 -4.56 -8.48 3.69
CA TRP A 6 -5.72 -8.54 2.81
C TRP A 6 -5.44 -7.95 1.44
N MET A 7 -6.25 -8.33 0.45
CA MET A 7 -6.23 -7.77 -0.90
C MET A 7 -7.60 -7.23 -1.27
N ALA A 8 -7.63 -6.17 -2.07
CA ALA A 8 -8.84 -5.66 -2.70
C ALA A 8 -8.69 -5.66 -4.21
N TYR A 9 -9.81 -5.63 -4.93
CA TYR A 9 -9.82 -5.67 -6.39
C TYR A 9 -10.87 -4.70 -6.94
N ASP A 10 -10.49 -3.87 -7.91
CA ASP A 10 -11.43 -3.06 -8.69
C ASP A 10 -11.56 -3.65 -10.11
N PRO A 11 -12.70 -4.26 -10.47
CA PRO A 11 -12.91 -4.86 -11.78
C PRO A 11 -13.01 -3.84 -12.92
N GLN A 12 -13.35 -2.58 -12.64
CA GLN A 12 -13.42 -1.54 -13.68
C GLN A 12 -12.02 -1.07 -14.10
N LEU A 13 -11.09 -1.05 -13.15
CA LEU A 13 -9.70 -0.67 -13.39
C LEU A 13 -8.80 -1.86 -13.72
N ASN A 14 -9.26 -3.09 -13.46
CA ASN A 14 -8.48 -4.32 -13.52
C ASN A 14 -7.20 -4.22 -12.67
N LEU A 15 -7.37 -3.83 -11.40
CA LEU A 15 -6.26 -3.65 -10.46
C LEU A 15 -6.52 -4.36 -9.13
N VAL A 16 -5.53 -5.11 -8.66
CA VAL A 16 -5.44 -5.68 -7.32
C VAL A 16 -4.60 -4.77 -6.44
N TYR A 17 -5.10 -4.47 -5.24
CA TYR A 17 -4.46 -3.63 -4.25
C TYR A 17 -4.06 -4.43 -3.03
N TYR A 18 -2.83 -4.26 -2.56
CA TYR A 18 -2.34 -4.95 -1.38
C TYR A 18 -1.14 -4.22 -0.76
N GLY A 19 -0.89 -4.53 0.50
CA GLY A 19 0.21 -4.01 1.29
C GLY A 19 1.39 -4.98 1.38
N SER A 20 2.60 -4.45 1.57
CA SER A 20 3.81 -5.24 1.78
C SER A 20 4.41 -5.00 3.17
N GLY A 21 4.79 -6.08 3.85
CA GLY A 21 5.29 -6.03 5.21
C GLY A 21 6.73 -5.55 5.35
N ASN A 22 7.26 -5.73 6.55
CA ASN A 22 8.51 -5.17 7.02
C ASN A 22 9.78 -5.63 6.25
N PRO A 23 10.91 -4.88 6.35
CA PRO A 23 12.15 -5.16 5.62
C PRO A 23 13.04 -6.21 6.32
N SER A 24 12.48 -7.35 6.74
CA SER A 24 13.19 -8.45 7.40
C SER A 24 13.76 -8.08 8.77
N THR A 25 15.08 -7.87 8.91
CA THR A 25 15.71 -7.64 10.23
C THR A 25 15.15 -6.41 10.92
N TRP A 26 14.83 -6.53 12.21
CA TRP A 26 14.31 -5.41 13.00
C TRP A 26 15.41 -4.44 13.42
N ASN A 27 16.69 -4.80 13.31
CA ASN A 27 17.79 -3.89 13.57
C ASN A 27 18.05 -3.02 12.31
N PRO A 28 17.63 -1.74 12.29
CA PRO A 28 17.76 -0.90 11.10
C PRO A 28 19.21 -0.61 10.72
N SER A 29 20.12 -0.58 11.70
CA SER A 29 21.55 -0.34 11.48
C SER A 29 22.22 -1.41 10.60
N GLN A 30 21.62 -2.60 10.45
CA GLN A 30 22.12 -3.66 9.57
C GLN A 30 21.70 -3.49 8.10
N ARG A 31 20.74 -2.59 7.80
CA ARG A 31 20.12 -2.47 6.47
C ARG A 31 19.92 -1.00 6.06
N PRO A 32 21.01 -0.24 5.82
CA PRO A 32 20.92 1.16 5.42
C PRO A 32 20.10 1.36 4.14
N GLY A 33 19.47 2.54 4.01
CA GLY A 33 18.65 2.94 2.86
C GLY A 33 17.15 2.66 3.04
N ASP A 34 16.34 3.15 2.09
CA ASP A 34 14.86 3.13 2.18
C ASP A 34 14.24 1.72 2.27
N ASN A 35 15.01 0.67 1.95
CA ASN A 35 14.58 -0.73 1.92
C ASN A 35 13.38 -0.99 0.98
N ARG A 36 13.32 -0.27 -0.14
CA ARG A 36 12.25 -0.44 -1.12
C ARG A 36 12.22 -1.86 -1.70
N TRP A 37 11.06 -2.47 -1.88
CA TRP A 37 9.70 -1.93 -1.70
C TRP A 37 8.98 -2.60 -0.52
N SER A 38 9.54 -2.53 0.70
CA SER A 38 8.80 -2.83 1.94
C SER A 38 7.85 -1.69 2.31
N MET A 39 6.88 -1.95 3.20
CA MET A 39 5.96 -0.93 3.74
C MET A 39 5.26 -0.11 2.65
N THR A 40 4.87 -0.79 1.57
CA THR A 40 4.40 -0.17 0.34
C THR A 40 3.01 -0.66 -0.01
N ILE A 41 2.11 0.28 -0.33
CA ILE A 41 0.84 0.01 -1.00
C ILE A 41 1.13 -0.22 -2.48
N PHE A 42 0.66 -1.33 -3.02
CA PHE A 42 0.75 -1.66 -4.44
C PHE A 42 -0.62 -1.65 -5.09
N ALA A 43 -0.69 -1.16 -6.33
CA ALA A 43 -1.74 -1.52 -7.29
C ALA A 43 -1.12 -2.26 -8.48
N ARG A 44 -1.57 -3.48 -8.75
CA ARG A 44 -1.05 -4.33 -9.83
C ARG A 44 -2.14 -4.79 -10.78
N ASN A 45 -1.80 -4.91 -12.06
CA ASN A 45 -2.62 -5.61 -13.03
C ASN A 45 -2.58 -7.12 -12.71
N PRO A 46 -3.72 -7.81 -12.52
CA PRO A 46 -3.75 -9.22 -12.17
C PRO A 46 -3.37 -10.16 -13.32
N ASP A 47 -3.51 -9.73 -14.58
CA ASP A 47 -3.21 -10.56 -15.76
C ASP A 47 -1.70 -10.76 -15.95
N ASN A 48 -0.89 -9.76 -15.60
CA ASN A 48 0.56 -9.79 -15.81
C ASN A 48 1.40 -9.49 -14.56
N GLY A 49 0.77 -9.14 -13.44
CA GLY A 49 1.44 -8.82 -12.17
C GLY A 49 2.22 -7.51 -12.16
N MET A 50 2.18 -6.70 -13.23
CA MET A 50 2.90 -5.43 -13.27
C MET A 50 2.24 -4.39 -12.34
N ALA A 51 3.06 -3.68 -11.57
CA ALA A 51 2.59 -2.57 -10.76
C ALA A 51 2.24 -1.38 -11.65
N LYS A 52 1.02 -0.85 -11.49
CA LYS A 52 0.59 0.41 -12.11
C LYS A 52 1.13 1.60 -11.33
N TRP A 53 1.02 1.55 -10.01
CA TRP A 53 1.56 2.54 -9.09
C TRP A 53 1.93 1.89 -7.75
N VAL A 54 2.80 2.57 -7.00
CA VAL A 54 3.26 2.16 -5.67
C VAL A 54 3.45 3.38 -4.78
N TYR A 55 3.18 3.24 -3.48
CA TYR A 55 3.44 4.28 -2.49
C TYR A 55 4.06 3.68 -1.23
N GLN A 56 5.32 4.04 -0.94
CA GLN A 56 6.03 3.58 0.26
C GLN A 56 5.67 4.47 1.45
N MET A 57 4.96 3.90 2.43
CA MET A 57 4.45 4.61 3.60
C MET A 57 5.53 4.81 4.66
N THR A 58 6.40 3.82 4.87
CA THR A 58 7.44 3.86 5.91
C THR A 58 8.80 3.47 5.33
N PRO A 59 9.53 4.43 4.72
CA PRO A 59 10.91 4.24 4.28
C PRO A 59 11.81 3.91 5.46
N HIS A 60 12.71 2.94 5.28
CA HIS A 60 13.67 2.52 6.31
C HIS A 60 13.02 2.26 7.68
N ASP A 61 11.95 1.45 7.71
CA ASP A 61 11.23 1.09 8.94
C ASP A 61 12.18 0.69 10.08
N GLN A 62 11.90 1.15 11.29
CA GLN A 62 12.71 0.84 12.49
C GLN A 62 11.87 0.22 13.61
N TRP A 63 10.59 -0.07 13.35
CA TRP A 63 9.61 -0.37 14.40
C TRP A 63 8.69 -1.53 14.07
N ASP A 64 8.95 -2.26 12.98
CA ASP A 64 8.10 -3.37 12.55
C ASP A 64 6.67 -2.92 12.25
N TYR A 65 6.50 -1.78 11.56
CA TYR A 65 5.16 -1.32 11.15
C TYR A 65 4.74 -1.96 9.84
N ASP A 66 4.46 -3.28 9.82
CA ASP A 66 4.08 -3.96 8.58
C ASP A 66 2.94 -3.25 7.84
N GLY A 67 3.24 -2.81 6.63
CA GLY A 67 2.29 -2.14 5.75
C GLY A 67 1.27 -3.07 5.09
N VAL A 68 0.72 -4.06 5.80
CA VAL A 68 -0.11 -5.16 5.23
C VAL A 68 -1.61 -5.06 5.53
N ASN A 69 -2.03 -4.06 6.30
CA ASN A 69 -3.45 -3.87 6.62
C ASN A 69 -4.31 -3.70 5.36
N GLU A 70 -5.62 -3.83 5.53
CA GLU A 70 -6.59 -3.87 4.44
C GLU A 70 -6.59 -2.63 3.55
N MET A 71 -7.11 -2.83 2.33
CA MET A 71 -7.32 -1.79 1.32
C MET A 71 -8.83 -1.61 1.11
N ILE A 72 -9.42 -0.56 1.66
CA ILE A 72 -10.87 -0.33 1.61
C ILE A 72 -11.19 0.54 0.39
N LEU A 73 -11.86 -0.03 -0.61
CA LEU A 73 -12.23 0.70 -1.82
C LEU A 73 -13.58 1.39 -1.63
N THR A 74 -13.60 2.71 -1.85
CA THR A 74 -14.81 3.52 -1.72
C THR A 74 -14.88 4.55 -2.84
N ASP A 75 -16.09 4.94 -3.23
CA ASP A 75 -16.30 6.08 -4.13
C ASP A 75 -16.89 7.21 -3.29
N GLN A 76 -16.22 8.35 -3.24
CA GLN A 76 -16.61 9.50 -2.40
C GLN A 76 -16.38 10.82 -3.12
N SER A 77 -17.17 11.83 -2.75
CA SER A 77 -16.97 13.21 -3.21
C SER A 77 -15.90 13.91 -2.36
N ILE A 78 -14.78 14.29 -2.97
CA ILE A 78 -13.74 15.12 -2.34
C ILE A 78 -13.71 16.48 -3.05
N ASN A 79 -13.98 17.55 -2.29
CA ASN A 79 -14.05 18.91 -2.79
C ASN A 79 -15.01 19.06 -4.00
N GLY A 80 -16.16 18.40 -3.93
CA GLY A 80 -17.20 18.43 -4.96
C GLY A 80 -16.88 17.63 -6.23
N ARG A 81 -15.83 16.78 -6.21
CA ARG A 81 -15.50 15.86 -7.30
C ARG A 81 -15.60 14.43 -6.82
N GLU A 82 -16.36 13.61 -7.53
CA GLU A 82 -16.39 12.16 -7.31
C GLU A 82 -14.99 11.57 -7.55
N ARG A 83 -14.55 10.73 -6.62
CA ARG A 83 -13.24 10.07 -6.66
C ARG A 83 -13.36 8.60 -6.32
N LYS A 84 -12.57 7.81 -7.05
CA LYS A 84 -12.35 6.40 -6.79
C LYS A 84 -11.20 6.28 -5.78
N LEU A 85 -11.51 6.00 -4.52
CA LEU A 85 -10.55 6.02 -3.42
C LEU A 85 -10.18 4.63 -2.93
N LEU A 86 -8.98 4.53 -2.36
CA LEU A 86 -8.50 3.46 -1.50
C LEU A 86 -8.14 4.09 -0.15
N THR A 87 -8.71 3.55 0.93
CA THR A 87 -8.38 3.93 2.30
C THR A 87 -7.67 2.78 3.00
N HIS A 88 -6.55 3.07 3.66
CA HIS A 88 -5.69 2.12 4.36
C HIS A 88 -5.29 2.68 5.72
N PHE A 89 -5.60 1.97 6.81
CA PHE A 89 -5.17 2.33 8.16
C PHE A 89 -3.95 1.49 8.53
N ASP A 90 -2.78 2.11 8.60
CA ASP A 90 -1.52 1.39 8.70
C ASP A 90 -1.07 1.14 10.14
N ARG A 91 -0.17 0.16 10.33
CA ARG A 91 0.47 -0.14 11.62
C ARG A 91 1.22 1.05 12.21
N ASN A 92 1.72 1.97 11.39
CA ASN A 92 2.42 3.19 11.85
C ASN A 92 1.50 4.24 12.51
N GLY A 93 0.18 3.99 12.57
CA GLY A 93 -0.80 4.87 13.22
C GLY A 93 -1.40 5.95 12.32
N LEU A 94 -1.07 5.96 11.02
CA LEU A 94 -1.65 6.88 10.04
C LEU A 94 -2.76 6.21 9.22
N GLY A 95 -3.77 7.02 8.85
CA GLY A 95 -4.77 6.66 7.85
C GLY A 95 -4.41 7.31 6.51
N TYR A 96 -4.25 6.48 5.48
CA TYR A 96 -3.92 6.91 4.12
C TYR A 96 -5.15 6.78 3.22
N THR A 97 -5.52 7.86 2.53
CA THR A 97 -6.54 7.83 1.47
C THR A 97 -5.91 8.30 0.16
N LEU A 98 -5.90 7.41 -0.83
CA LEU A 98 -5.27 7.63 -2.14
C LEU A 98 -6.31 7.51 -3.26
N ASP A 99 -6.05 8.13 -4.40
CA ASP A 99 -6.83 7.90 -5.61
C ASP A 99 -6.41 6.53 -6.18
N ARG A 100 -7.31 5.55 -6.12
CA ARG A 100 -6.92 4.16 -6.41
C ARG A 100 -6.57 3.95 -7.89
N GLU A 101 -6.93 4.86 -8.78
CA GLU A 101 -6.60 4.75 -10.19
C GLU A 101 -5.12 5.06 -10.48
N ASN A 102 -4.54 6.04 -9.79
CA ASN A 102 -3.24 6.62 -10.13
C ASN A 102 -2.23 6.78 -8.97
N GLY A 103 -2.64 6.54 -7.72
CA GLY A 103 -1.78 6.63 -6.54
C GLY A 103 -1.74 8.03 -5.96
#